data_AF-A0A5J5INP3-F1
#
_entry.id   AF-A0A5J5INP3-F1
#
_cell.length_a   1.000
_cell.length_b   1.000
_cell.length_c   1.000
_cell.angle_alpha   90.00
_cell.angle_beta   90.00
_cell.angle_gamma   90.00
#
_symmetry.space_group_name_H-M   'P 1'
#
loop_
_entity.id
_entity.type
_entity.pdbx_description
1 polymer ?
#
loop_
_entity_poly.entity_id
_entity_poly.type
_entity_poly.pdbx_seq_one_letter_code
_entity_poly.pdbx_strand_id
1 'polypeptide(L)' 'MGLDDKIKNAAQDIAGKAKEAIGKATDNDKLEAEGKADQVKAEAKKTGEDVKDTFK' A
#
# COMPACT_ATOMS: atom_id res chain seq x y z
N MET A 1 -6.12 -18.46 6.95
CA MET A 1 -5.97 -17.13 6.32
C MET A 1 -6.86 -17.11 5.09
N GLY A 2 -8.01 -16.47 5.23
CA GLY A 2 -9.14 -16.55 4.28
C GLY A 2 -8.95 -15.68 3.05
N LEU A 3 -9.73 -15.98 2.01
CA LEU A 3 -9.79 -15.26 0.74
C LEU A 3 -9.95 -13.74 0.94
N ASP A 4 -10.66 -13.36 2.00
CA ASP A 4 -10.91 -11.98 2.42
C ASP A 4 -9.63 -11.18 2.70
N ASP A 5 -8.59 -11.83 3.23
CA ASP A 5 -7.32 -11.19 3.57
C ASP A 5 -6.50 -10.88 2.30
N LYS A 6 -6.48 -11.82 1.35
CA LYS A 6 -5.88 -11.62 0.03
C LYS A 6 -6.62 -10.55 -0.76
N ILE A 7 -7.95 -10.55 -0.72
CA ILE A 7 -8.78 -9.56 -1.40
C ILE A 7 -8.55 -8.17 -0.80
N LYS A 8 -8.51 -8.03 0.54
CA LYS A 8 -8.20 -6.75 1.18
C LYS A 8 -6.81 -6.25 0.80
N ASN A 9 -5.80 -7.11 0.83
CA ASN A 9 -4.45 -6.71 0.48
C ASN A 9 -4.36 -6.29 -0.99
N ALA A 10 -5.02 -7.01 -1.91
CA ALA A 10 -5.09 -6.64 -3.32
C ALA A 10 -5.89 -5.34 -3.54
N ALA A 11 -6.98 -5.14 -2.82
CA ALA A 11 -7.80 -3.94 -2.90
C ALA A 11 -7.03 -2.70 -2.41
N GLN A 12 -6.23 -2.82 -1.35
CA GLN A 12 -5.36 -1.74 -0.90
C GLN A 12 -4.26 -1.42 -1.92
N ASP A 13 -3.67 -2.45 -2.54
CA ASP A 13 -2.66 -2.28 -3.60
C ASP A 13 -3.24 -1.54 -4.82
N ILE A 14 -4.44 -1.94 -5.24
CA ILE A 14 -5.18 -1.30 -6.33
C ILE A 14 -5.57 0.13 -5.96
N ALA A 15 -6.05 0.37 -4.74
CA ALA A 15 -6.44 1.70 -4.29
C ALA A 15 -5.24 2.67 -4.22
N GLY A 16 -4.07 2.20 -3.78
CA GLY A 16 -2.83 2.98 -3.78
C GLY A 16 -2.40 3.36 -5.19
N LYS A 17 -2.35 2.38 -6.10
CA LYS A 17 -2.05 2.61 -7.53
C LYS A 17 -3.06 3.52 -8.20
N ALA A 18 -4.34 3.39 -7.86
CA ALA A 18 -5.38 4.28 -8.36
C ALA A 18 -5.20 5.72 -7.85
N LYS A 19 -4.88 5.93 -6.56
CA LYS A 19 -4.56 7.27 -6.03
C LYS A 19 -3.35 7.89 -6.72
N GLU A 20 -2.29 7.12 -6.96
CA GLU A 20 -1.12 7.60 -7.73
C GLU A 20 -1.49 7.94 -9.17
N ALA A 21 -2.22 7.08 -9.86
CA ALA A 21 -2.62 7.30 -11.25
C ALA A 21 -3.56 8.50 -11.40
N ILE A 22 -4.53 8.64 -10.49
CA ILE A 22 -5.46 9.78 -10.48
C ILE A 22 -4.74 11.06 -10.08
N GLY A 23 -3.83 10.99 -9.09
CA GLY A 23 -2.97 12.10 -8.69
C GLY A 23 -2.14 12.62 -9.87
N LYS A 24 -1.49 11.73 -10.62
CA LYS A 24 -0.76 12.05 -11.85
C LYS A 24 -1.65 12.63 -12.93
N ALA A 25 -2.81 12.03 -13.17
CA ALA A 25 -3.72 12.44 -14.23
C ALA A 25 -4.41 13.78 -13.95
N THR A 26 -4.52 14.17 -12.67
CA THR A 26 -5.19 15.40 -12.23
C THR A 26 -4.19 16.48 -11.79
N ASP A 27 -2.87 16.28 -12.00
CA ASP A 27 -1.81 17.16 -11.48
C ASP A 27 -2.01 17.51 -9.99
N ASN A 28 -2.36 16.49 -9.20
CA ASN A 28 -2.65 16.63 -7.78
C ASN A 28 -1.55 15.93 -6.96
N ASP A 29 -0.47 16.66 -6.69
CA ASP A 29 0.69 16.22 -5.91
C ASP A 29 0.31 15.60 -4.56
N LYS A 30 -0.78 16.06 -3.93
CA LYS A 30 -1.26 15.50 -2.66
C LYS A 30 -1.71 14.05 -2.82
N LEU A 31 -2.47 13.73 -3.87
CA LEU A 31 -2.96 12.38 -4.11
C LEU A 31 -1.83 11.43 -4.51
N GLU A 32 -0.88 11.90 -5.32
CA GLU A 32 0.30 11.11 -5.66
C GLU A 32 1.17 10.85 -4.42
N ALA A 33 1.45 11.88 -3.62
CA ALA A 33 2.23 11.76 -2.39
C ALA A 33 1.54 10.86 -1.35
N GLU A 34 0.23 10.96 -1.19
CA GLU A 34 -0.54 10.04 -0.33
C GLU A 34 -0.42 8.60 -0.81
N GLY A 35 -0.60 8.33 -2.10
CA GLY A 35 -0.51 6.98 -2.66
C GLY A 35 0.88 6.35 -2.44
N LYS A 36 1.94 7.11 -2.74
CA LYS A 36 3.33 6.68 -2.48
C LYS A 36 3.62 6.49 -0.99
N ALA A 37 3.15 7.40 -0.13
CA ALA A 37 3.37 7.30 1.30
C ALA A 37 2.67 6.06 1.90
N ASP A 38 1.46 5.73 1.42
CA ASP A 38 0.73 4.54 1.84
C ASP A 38 1.44 3.25 1.40
N GLN A 39 1.94 3.21 0.15
CA GLN A 39 2.75 2.10 -0.37
C GLN A 39 4.02 1.88 0.50
N VAL A 40 4.78 2.94 0.75
CA VAL A 40 6.01 2.87 1.57
C VAL A 40 5.70 2.41 2.99
N LYS A 41 4.63 2.92 3.62
CA LYS A 41 4.21 2.45 4.95
C LYS A 41 3.79 1.00 4.96
N ALA A 42 3.05 0.55 3.95
CA ALA A 42 2.60 -0.84 3.84
C ALA A 42 3.79 -1.79 3.65
N GLU A 43 4.76 -1.42 2.82
CA GLU A 43 5.97 -2.19 2.57
C GLU A 43 6.88 -2.24 3.80
N ALA A 44 7.03 -1.11 4.51
CA ALA A 44 7.74 -1.03 5.77
C ALA A 44 7.07 -1.85 6.88
N LYS A 45 5.73 -1.89 6.93
CA LYS A 45 4.98 -2.73 7.86
C LYS A 45 5.19 -4.21 7.59
N LYS A 46 5.05 -4.65 6.33
CA LYS A 46 5.31 -6.03 5.93
C LYS A 46 6.73 -6.43 6.30
N THR A 47 7.73 -5.69 5.83
CA THR A 47 9.14 -5.97 6.12
C THR A 47 9.43 -5.98 7.62
N GLY A 48 8.83 -5.05 8.38
CA GLY A 48 8.99 -5.01 9.83
C GLY A 48 8.32 -6.18 10.56
N GLU A 49 7.15 -6.63 10.11
CA GLU A 49 6.49 -7.84 10.62
C GLU A 49 7.26 -9.11 10.24
N ASP A 50 7.70 -9.25 8.98
CA ASP A 50 8.50 -10.37 8.50
C ASP A 50 9.80 -10.52 9.31
N VAL A 51 10.50 -9.41 9.57
CA VAL A 51 11.70 -9.40 10.42
C VAL A 51 11.33 -9.81 11.85
N LYS A 52 10.28 -9.24 12.45
CA LYS A 52 9.87 -9.61 13.82
C LYS A 52 9.48 -11.09 13.96
N ASP A 53 8.83 -11.66 12.95
CA ASP A 53 8.41 -13.06 12.93
C ASP A 53 9.61 -13.99 12.73
N THR A 54 10.59 -13.59 11.90
CA THR A 54 11.83 -14.36 11.69
C THR A 54 12.74 -14.37 12.93
N PHE A 55 12.69 -13.33 13.76
CA PHE A 55 13.47 -13.23 15.00
C PHE A 55 12.71 -13.75 16.25
N LYS A 56 11.51 -14.30 16.08
CA LYS A 56 10.72 -14.92 17.15
C LYS A 56 10.85 -16.44 17.12
#